data_AF-A0A519SRG0-F1
#
_entry.id   AF-A0A519SRG0-F1
#
_cell.length_a   1.000
_cell.length_b   1.000
_cell.length_c   1.000
_cell.angle_alpha   90.00
_cell.angle_beta   90.00
_cell.angle_gamma   90.00
#
_symmetry.space_group_name_H-M   'P 1'
#
loop_
_entity.id
_entity.type
_entity.pdbx_description
1 polymer ?
#
loop_
_entity_poly.entity_id
_entity_poly.type
_entity_poly.pdbx_seq_one_letter_code
_entity_poly.pdbx_strand_id
1 'polypeptide(L)'
;MLVNVRLLLKLICILSLLPAAVFAQGDSLVVKLYQNGAPGFKNRRNEPEKGTNTIRNVHNPSMAVFLPPKGQATGAAVVICPGGGHVRLVVKSEGYAPAKYFTSIGVAAIVLKYRLGRDTLSPYKIEEHARQDGHRAMRLVREHAAEWGIDPYRIGMMGFSAGGEVVNMVAYE
;
A
#
# COMPACT_ATOMS: atom_id res chain seq x y z
N MET A 1 -53.89 48.69 -19.31
CA MET A 1 -52.86 48.31 -20.30
C MET A 1 -51.50 48.40 -19.62
N LEU A 2 -50.79 47.26 -19.51
CA LEU A 2 -49.32 47.10 -19.35
C LEU A 2 -48.59 47.54 -18.06
N VAL A 3 -48.35 46.56 -17.17
CA VAL A 3 -47.04 46.04 -16.66
C VAL A 3 -45.88 47.02 -16.38
N ASN A 4 -45.38 47.06 -15.12
CA ASN A 4 -44.02 46.57 -14.77
C ASN A 4 -43.73 46.64 -13.26
N VAL A 5 -44.04 45.56 -12.54
CA VAL A 5 -43.44 45.25 -11.24
C VAL A 5 -42.14 44.51 -11.52
N ARG A 6 -41.02 45.22 -11.57
CA ARG A 6 -39.68 44.61 -11.67
C ARG A 6 -38.95 44.70 -10.34
N LEU A 7 -38.63 43.50 -9.85
CA LEU A 7 -37.41 43.19 -9.11
C LEU A 7 -37.37 43.51 -7.60
N LEU A 8 -38.37 43.02 -6.86
CA LEU A 8 -38.19 42.74 -5.44
C LEU A 8 -38.74 41.35 -5.16
N LEU A 9 -37.87 40.33 -5.11
CA LEU A 9 -37.96 39.09 -4.33
C LEU A 9 -36.99 38.05 -4.90
N LYS A 10 -36.38 37.28 -3.98
CA LYS A 10 -35.55 36.07 -4.18
C LYS A 10 -34.03 36.31 -4.21
N LEU A 11 -33.49 36.88 -3.13
CA LEU A 11 -32.18 36.46 -2.63
C LEU A 11 -32.36 35.05 -2.03
N ILE A 12 -32.24 34.02 -2.87
CA ILE A 12 -32.11 32.64 -2.41
C ILE A 12 -30.62 32.44 -2.15
N CYS A 13 -30.22 32.51 -0.88
CA CYS A 13 -28.92 32.01 -0.45
C CYS A 13 -28.90 30.49 -0.67
N ILE A 14 -28.36 30.06 -1.82
CA ILE A 14 -28.02 28.67 -2.07
C ILE A 14 -26.81 28.37 -1.20
N LEU A 15 -27.06 27.92 0.04
CA LEU A 15 -26.05 27.26 0.85
C LEU A 15 -25.77 25.92 0.17
N SER A 16 -24.77 25.89 -0.71
CA SER A 16 -24.31 24.67 -1.34
C SER A 16 -23.75 23.74 -0.26
N LEU A 17 -24.58 22.80 0.20
CA LEU A 17 -24.14 21.62 0.94
C LEU A 17 -23.20 20.82 0.02
N LEU A 18 -21.90 21.10 0.11
CA LEU A 18 -20.89 20.21 -0.43
C LEU A 18 -21.03 18.88 0.30
N PRO A 19 -21.28 17.76 -0.39
CA PRO A 19 -21.25 16.47 0.26
C PRO A 19 -19.81 16.22 0.71
N ALA A 20 -19.59 16.19 2.03
CA ALA A 20 -18.38 15.64 2.59
C ALA A 20 -18.32 14.17 2.11
N ALA A 21 -17.39 13.87 1.21
CA ALA A 21 -17.13 12.50 0.80
C ALA A 21 -16.72 11.71 2.04
N VAL A 22 -17.67 10.96 2.60
CA VAL A 22 -17.40 9.93 3.59
C VAL A 22 -16.67 8.82 2.83
N PHE A 23 -15.35 8.86 2.85
CA PHE A 23 -14.56 7.72 2.42
C PHE A 23 -14.89 6.54 3.34
N ALA A 24 -15.58 5.55 2.78
CA ALA A 24 -15.85 4.29 3.46
C ALA A 24 -14.50 3.66 3.87
N GLN A 25 -14.38 3.37 5.15
CA GLN A 25 -13.21 2.71 5.73
C GLN A 25 -13.38 1.21 5.47
N GLY A 26 -12.72 0.67 4.44
CA GLY A 26 -12.91 -0.74 4.08
C GLY A 26 -11.87 -1.36 3.16
N ASP A 27 -11.35 -0.63 2.16
CA ASP A 27 -10.49 -1.24 1.14
C ASP A 27 -9.04 -0.78 1.25
N SER A 28 -8.11 -1.73 1.25
CA SER A 28 -6.68 -1.42 1.19
C SER A 28 -6.34 -0.76 -0.15
N LEU A 29 -5.67 0.39 -0.13
CA LEU A 29 -5.13 1.00 -1.34
C LEU A 29 -3.99 0.12 -1.87
N VAL A 30 -4.10 -0.36 -3.09
CA VAL A 30 -3.03 -1.16 -3.73
C VAL A 30 -2.17 -0.28 -4.62
N VAL A 31 -0.89 -0.16 -4.27
CA VAL A 31 0.10 0.63 -5.02
C VAL A 31 1.09 -0.31 -5.71
N LYS A 32 1.22 -0.22 -7.04
CA LYS A 32 2.25 -0.98 -7.76
C LYS A 32 3.62 -0.36 -7.51
N LEU A 33 4.63 -1.19 -7.27
CA LEU A 33 6.01 -0.71 -7.08
C LEU A 33 6.57 -0.08 -8.36
N TYR A 34 6.16 -0.62 -9.51
CA TYR A 34 6.59 -0.20 -10.83
C TYR A 34 5.39 -0.04 -11.76
N GLN A 35 5.12 1.19 -12.20
CA GLN A 35 3.96 1.52 -13.05
C GLN A 35 3.94 0.69 -14.34
N ASN A 36 5.12 0.45 -14.93
CA ASN A 36 5.27 -0.25 -16.21
C ASN A 36 5.71 -1.71 -16.09
N GLY A 37 5.63 -2.30 -14.89
CA GLY A 37 6.17 -3.61 -14.57
C GLY A 37 7.61 -3.56 -14.07
N ALA A 38 8.05 -4.63 -13.39
CA ALA A 38 9.35 -4.68 -12.74
C ALA A 38 10.51 -4.56 -13.76
N PRO A 39 11.61 -3.87 -13.42
CA PRO A 39 12.80 -3.77 -14.27
C PRO A 39 13.29 -5.16 -14.70
N GLY A 40 13.59 -5.34 -15.99
CA GLY A 40 13.99 -6.63 -16.56
C GLY A 40 12.85 -7.63 -16.83
N PHE A 41 11.65 -7.41 -16.28
CA PHE A 41 10.54 -8.38 -16.32
C PHE A 41 9.19 -7.74 -16.70
N LYS A 42 9.22 -6.65 -17.47
CA LYS A 42 8.01 -5.90 -17.87
C LYS A 42 6.98 -6.77 -18.62
N ASN A 43 7.45 -7.75 -19.39
CA ASN A 43 6.61 -8.69 -20.13
C ASN A 43 5.75 -9.59 -19.22
N ARG A 44 6.17 -9.81 -17.97
CA ARG A 44 5.46 -10.65 -17.00
C ARG A 44 4.43 -9.90 -16.16
N ARG A 45 4.34 -8.57 -16.30
CA ARG A 45 3.57 -7.71 -15.38
C ARG A 45 2.06 -7.99 -15.30
N ASN A 46 1.52 -8.63 -16.34
CA ASN A 46 0.09 -8.97 -16.45
C ASN A 46 -0.19 -10.43 -16.04
N GLU A 47 0.83 -11.21 -15.70
CA GLU A 47 0.62 -12.55 -15.15
C GLU A 47 -0.02 -12.42 -13.76
N PRO A 48 -1.17 -13.09 -13.51
CA PRO A 48 -1.93 -12.89 -12.28
C PRO A 48 -1.23 -13.51 -11.07
N GLU A 49 -1.35 -12.86 -9.93
CA GLU A 49 -1.05 -13.47 -8.62
C GLU A 49 -1.94 -14.71 -8.41
N LYS A 50 -1.39 -15.75 -7.78
CA LYS A 50 -2.11 -17.00 -7.49
C LYS A 50 -2.34 -17.17 -5.99
N GLY A 51 -3.59 -17.43 -5.60
CA GLY A 51 -4.01 -17.63 -4.21
C GLY A 51 -4.47 -16.35 -3.51
N THR A 52 -5.10 -16.50 -2.34
CA THR A 52 -5.75 -15.41 -1.59
C THR A 52 -5.08 -15.17 -0.23
N ASN A 53 -5.06 -16.20 0.62
CA ASN A 53 -4.44 -16.12 1.95
C ASN A 53 -2.92 -16.28 1.89
N THR A 54 -2.46 -16.97 0.86
CA THR A 54 -1.07 -17.19 0.53
C THR A 54 -0.92 -16.95 -0.96
N ILE A 55 -0.02 -16.04 -1.33
CA ILE A 55 0.10 -15.53 -2.71
C ILE A 55 1.39 -16.05 -3.34
N ARG A 56 1.29 -16.45 -4.61
CA ARG A 56 2.39 -16.85 -5.49
C ARG A 56 2.31 -16.05 -6.79
N ASN A 57 3.27 -16.24 -7.70
CA ASN A 57 3.28 -15.65 -9.04
C ASN A 57 3.32 -14.11 -9.02
N VAL A 58 4.12 -13.54 -8.13
CA VAL A 58 4.24 -12.08 -7.98
C VAL A 58 5.22 -11.55 -9.02
N HIS A 59 4.69 -11.11 -10.18
CA HIS A 59 5.51 -10.51 -11.25
C HIS A 59 5.40 -8.99 -11.34
N ASN A 60 4.31 -8.43 -10.82
CA ASN A 60 4.12 -6.99 -10.69
C ASN A 60 3.93 -6.64 -9.20
N PRO A 61 5.06 -6.56 -8.46
CA PRO A 61 5.04 -6.42 -7.02
C PRO A 61 4.29 -5.16 -6.60
N SER A 62 3.64 -5.22 -5.45
CA SER A 62 2.73 -4.17 -4.99
C SER A 62 2.76 -4.02 -3.47
N MET A 63 2.20 -2.93 -2.98
CA MET A 63 1.93 -2.70 -1.58
C MET A 63 0.44 -2.58 -1.36
N ALA A 64 -0.09 -3.23 -0.33
CA ALA A 64 -1.42 -2.95 0.19
C ALA A 64 -1.27 -2.02 1.40
N VAL A 65 -1.83 -0.81 1.29
CA VAL A 65 -1.72 0.26 2.28
C VAL A 65 -2.96 0.24 3.17
N PHE A 66 -2.73 0.20 4.48
CA PHE A 66 -3.75 0.25 5.53
C PHE A 66 -3.46 1.47 6.40
N LEU A 67 -4.35 2.44 6.37
CA LEU A 67 -4.22 3.67 7.15
C LEU A 67 -5.04 3.55 8.45
N PRO A 68 -4.53 4.07 9.59
CA PRO A 68 -5.30 4.11 10.83
C PRO A 68 -6.54 5.01 10.69
N PRO A 69 -7.55 4.86 11.55
CA PRO A 69 -8.69 5.77 11.58
C PRO A 69 -8.26 7.22 11.73
N LYS A 70 -8.98 8.14 11.07
CA LYS A 70 -8.75 9.59 11.20
C LYS A 70 -8.79 9.99 12.68
N GLY A 71 -7.81 10.78 13.11
CA GLY A 71 -7.67 11.22 14.51
C GLY A 71 -6.91 10.25 15.42
N GLN A 72 -6.58 9.04 14.97
CA GLN A 72 -5.73 8.09 15.72
C GLN A 72 -4.32 7.95 15.12
N ALA A 73 -4.07 8.57 13.97
CA ALA A 73 -2.78 8.47 13.28
C ALA A 73 -1.65 9.07 14.13
N THR A 74 -0.64 8.25 14.43
CA THR A 74 0.57 8.63 15.16
C THR A 74 1.62 9.31 14.27
N GLY A 75 1.41 9.29 12.95
CA GLY A 75 2.40 9.61 11.94
C GLY A 75 3.42 8.50 11.68
N ALA A 76 3.46 7.43 12.49
CA ALA A 76 4.38 6.32 12.25
C ALA A 76 3.82 5.35 11.20
N ALA A 77 4.74 4.69 10.48
CA ALA A 77 4.40 3.65 9.52
C ALA A 77 5.33 2.43 9.64
N VAL A 78 4.81 1.27 9.26
CA VAL A 78 5.58 0.02 9.15
C VAL A 78 5.32 -0.66 7.81
N VAL A 79 6.40 -0.96 7.09
CA VAL A 79 6.38 -1.84 5.91
C VAL A 79 6.51 -3.28 6.37
N ILE A 80 5.49 -4.09 6.13
CA ILE A 80 5.38 -5.48 6.58
C ILE A 80 5.73 -6.39 5.40
N CYS A 81 6.73 -7.25 5.57
CA CYS A 81 7.14 -8.25 4.59
C CYS A 81 6.67 -9.64 5.05
N PRO A 82 5.63 -10.21 4.42
CA PRO A 82 5.21 -11.58 4.68
C PRO A 82 6.34 -12.57 4.36
N GLY A 83 6.42 -13.67 5.09
CA GLY A 83 7.31 -14.78 4.83
C GLY A 83 6.74 -15.76 3.80
N GLY A 84 7.23 -17.00 3.87
CA GLY A 84 6.88 -18.06 2.92
C GLY A 84 8.06 -18.54 2.08
N GLY A 85 9.29 -18.44 2.61
CA GLY A 85 10.48 -19.11 2.08
C GLY A 85 10.88 -18.71 0.67
N HIS A 86 10.47 -17.52 0.20
CA HIS A 86 10.59 -17.07 -1.20
C HIS A 86 9.87 -17.97 -2.22
N VAL A 87 9.02 -18.90 -1.79
CA VAL A 87 8.16 -19.72 -2.68
C VAL A 87 6.74 -19.17 -2.77
N ARG A 88 6.33 -18.39 -1.75
CA ARG A 88 5.01 -17.77 -1.59
C ARG A 88 5.07 -16.64 -0.57
N LEU A 89 4.00 -15.86 -0.46
CA LEU A 89 3.78 -14.84 0.55
C LEU A 89 2.63 -15.24 1.46
N VAL A 90 2.84 -15.41 2.77
CA VAL A 90 1.78 -15.76 3.74
C VAL A 90 0.97 -14.52 4.14
N VAL A 91 0.33 -13.87 3.17
CA VAL A 91 -0.23 -12.51 3.33
C VAL A 91 -1.34 -12.40 4.36
N LYS A 92 -2.17 -13.42 4.59
CA LYS A 92 -3.28 -13.30 5.55
C LYS A 92 -2.77 -13.14 6.99
N SER A 93 -1.95 -14.08 7.46
CA SER A 93 -1.49 -14.11 8.85
C SER A 93 -0.25 -13.26 9.09
N GLU A 94 0.63 -13.09 8.10
CA GLU A 94 1.90 -12.36 8.25
C GLU A 94 1.88 -10.97 7.60
N GLY A 95 0.80 -10.63 6.88
CA GLY A 95 0.60 -9.30 6.28
C GLY A 95 -0.62 -8.59 6.87
N TYR A 96 -1.83 -9.07 6.56
CA TYR A 96 -3.08 -8.40 6.88
C TYR A 96 -3.42 -8.44 8.37
N ALA A 97 -3.17 -9.56 9.07
CA ALA A 97 -3.36 -9.63 10.51
C ALA A 97 -2.47 -8.62 11.29
N PRO A 98 -1.14 -8.54 11.05
CA PRO A 98 -0.33 -7.52 11.69
C PRO A 98 -0.71 -6.11 11.21
N ALA A 99 -1.08 -5.90 9.94
CA ALA A 99 -1.55 -4.60 9.48
C ALA A 99 -2.80 -4.12 10.23
N LYS A 100 -3.76 -5.02 10.48
CA LYS A 100 -4.93 -4.74 11.32
C LYS A 100 -4.54 -4.36 12.75
N TYR A 101 -3.54 -5.04 13.33
CA TYR A 101 -3.03 -4.70 14.65
C TYR A 101 -2.39 -3.30 14.68
N PHE A 102 -1.46 -3.00 13.78
CA PHE A 102 -0.76 -1.70 13.75
C PHE A 102 -1.72 -0.54 13.53
N THR A 103 -2.66 -0.68 12.60
CA THR A 103 -3.67 0.36 12.34
C THR A 103 -4.58 0.60 13.53
N SER A 104 -4.88 -0.43 14.33
CA SER A 104 -5.68 -0.29 15.55
C SER A 104 -4.99 0.49 16.67
N ILE A 105 -3.66 0.62 16.61
CA ILE A 105 -2.85 1.43 17.53
C ILE A 105 -2.31 2.71 16.87
N GLY A 106 -2.90 3.11 15.74
CA GLY A 106 -2.57 4.39 15.10
C GLY A 106 -1.33 4.39 14.20
N VAL A 107 -0.75 3.23 13.88
CA VAL A 107 0.41 3.08 13.00
C VAL A 107 -0.05 2.67 11.60
N ALA A 108 0.35 3.40 10.57
CA ALA A 108 0.06 3.01 9.19
C ALA A 108 0.82 1.72 8.83
N ALA A 109 0.14 0.78 8.18
CA ALA A 109 0.71 -0.51 7.84
C ALA A 109 0.70 -0.74 6.33
N ILE A 110 1.84 -1.14 5.79
CA ILE A 110 2.04 -1.30 4.34
C ILE A 110 2.53 -2.72 4.09
N VAL A 111 1.64 -3.59 3.60
CA VAL A 111 1.99 -4.99 3.32
C VAL A 111 2.64 -5.10 1.94
N LEU A 112 3.92 -5.44 1.92
CA LEU A 112 4.70 -5.61 0.70
C LEU A 112 4.49 -6.99 0.09
N LYS A 113 4.03 -7.03 -1.17
CA LYS A 113 4.07 -8.20 -2.03
C LYS A 113 5.28 -8.12 -2.95
N TYR A 114 6.37 -8.78 -2.58
CA TYR A 114 7.65 -8.78 -3.30
C TYR A 114 7.82 -9.97 -4.24
N ARG A 115 8.70 -9.85 -5.23
CA ARG A 115 9.05 -10.93 -6.17
C ARG A 115 9.71 -12.11 -5.45
N LEU A 116 9.28 -13.32 -5.80
CA LEU A 116 9.61 -14.57 -5.10
C LEU A 116 10.70 -15.35 -5.83
N GLY A 117 11.90 -15.47 -5.26
CA GLY A 117 13.03 -16.12 -5.94
C GLY A 117 13.02 -17.65 -6.01
N ARG A 118 12.16 -18.32 -5.24
CA ARG A 118 12.02 -19.78 -5.22
C ARG A 118 10.64 -20.27 -5.69
N ASP A 119 9.80 -19.38 -6.22
CA ASP A 119 8.54 -19.79 -6.83
C ASP A 119 8.78 -20.63 -8.11
N THR A 120 7.76 -21.36 -8.54
CA THR A 120 7.82 -22.21 -9.74
C THR A 120 8.13 -21.37 -10.97
N LEU A 121 9.17 -21.75 -11.73
CA LEU A 121 9.66 -21.00 -12.90
C LEU A 121 10.02 -19.54 -12.59
N SER A 122 10.46 -19.28 -11.35
CA SER A 122 10.93 -17.95 -10.97
C SER A 122 12.26 -17.64 -11.64
N PRO A 123 12.38 -16.49 -12.32
CA PRO A 123 13.64 -16.00 -12.85
C PRO A 123 14.33 -15.05 -11.85
N TYR A 124 13.76 -14.90 -10.66
CA TYR A 124 14.18 -13.88 -9.70
C TYR A 124 15.27 -14.41 -8.77
N LYS A 125 16.35 -13.65 -8.68
CA LYS A 125 17.33 -13.71 -7.60
C LYS A 125 16.82 -12.98 -6.35
N ILE A 126 17.00 -13.57 -5.17
CA ILE A 126 16.47 -13.05 -3.90
C ILE A 126 17.19 -11.76 -3.51
N GLU A 127 18.52 -11.83 -3.49
CA GLU A 127 19.48 -10.79 -3.14
C GLU A 127 19.42 -9.55 -4.04
N GLU A 128 18.84 -9.71 -5.24
CA GLU A 128 18.64 -8.62 -6.19
C GLU A 128 17.18 -8.15 -6.17
N HIS A 129 16.24 -9.02 -6.55
CA HIS A 129 14.89 -8.58 -6.89
C HIS A 129 14.00 -8.36 -5.67
N ALA A 130 14.09 -9.24 -4.66
CA ALA A 130 13.32 -9.04 -3.43
C ALA A 130 13.87 -7.83 -2.65
N ARG A 131 15.20 -7.65 -2.62
CA ARG A 131 15.86 -6.47 -2.05
C ARG A 131 15.48 -5.18 -2.77
N GLN A 132 15.52 -5.17 -4.10
CA GLN A 132 15.05 -4.03 -4.92
C GLN A 132 13.61 -3.66 -4.60
N ASP A 133 12.73 -4.66 -4.47
CA ASP A 133 11.32 -4.42 -4.15
C ASP A 133 11.15 -3.83 -2.75
N GLY A 134 11.92 -4.31 -1.77
CA GLY A 134 11.97 -3.72 -0.43
C GLY A 134 12.44 -2.26 -0.43
N HIS A 135 13.55 -1.94 -1.10
CA HIS A 135 13.99 -0.53 -1.23
C HIS A 135 12.97 0.33 -1.98
N ARG A 136 12.34 -0.19 -3.04
CA ARG A 136 11.33 0.54 -3.81
C ARG A 136 10.10 0.82 -2.97
N ALA A 137 9.67 -0.13 -2.13
CA ALA A 137 8.59 0.06 -1.16
C ALA A 137 8.90 1.22 -0.21
N MET A 138 10.08 1.22 0.42
CA MET A 138 10.49 2.29 1.34
C MET A 138 10.55 3.67 0.66
N ARG A 139 10.98 3.75 -0.61
CA ARG A 139 10.97 4.99 -1.39
C ARG A 139 9.54 5.48 -1.64
N LEU A 140 8.65 4.59 -2.07
CA LEU A 140 7.25 4.93 -2.35
C LEU A 140 6.50 5.35 -1.07
N VAL A 141 6.74 4.69 0.06
CA VAL A 141 6.13 5.10 1.33
C VAL A 141 6.57 6.50 1.73
N ARG A 142 7.84 6.86 1.52
CA ARG A 142 8.34 8.23 1.73
C ARG A 142 7.74 9.22 0.73
N GLU A 143 7.64 8.84 -0.54
CA GLU A 143 7.06 9.66 -1.61
C GLU A 143 5.60 10.02 -1.32
N HIS A 144 4.81 9.06 -0.84
CA HIS A 144 3.41 9.26 -0.50
C HIS A 144 3.16 9.65 0.96
N ALA A 145 4.22 9.93 1.75
CA ALA A 145 4.09 10.12 3.19
C ALA A 145 3.10 11.25 3.55
N ALA A 146 3.18 12.38 2.85
CA ALA A 146 2.27 13.51 3.06
C ALA A 146 0.80 13.15 2.74
N GLU A 147 0.57 12.39 1.66
CA GLU A 147 -0.76 11.92 1.25
C GLU A 147 -1.37 10.97 2.28
N TRP A 148 -0.53 10.12 2.89
CA TRP A 148 -0.96 9.09 3.82
C TRP A 148 -0.93 9.52 5.29
N GLY A 149 -0.56 10.77 5.57
CA GLY A 149 -0.44 11.29 6.94
C GLY A 149 0.68 10.61 7.74
N ILE A 150 1.75 10.21 7.05
CA ILE A 150 2.94 9.57 7.62
C ILE A 150 4.05 10.61 7.75
N ASP A 151 4.79 10.56 8.85
CA ASP A 151 6.05 11.27 9.02
C ASP A 151 7.16 10.49 8.27
N PRO A 152 7.82 11.08 7.25
CA PRO A 152 8.81 10.39 6.44
C PRO A 152 10.05 9.93 7.24
N TYR A 153 10.24 10.43 8.46
CA TYR A 153 11.31 10.04 9.38
C TYR A 153 10.89 8.95 10.38
N ARG A 154 9.63 8.52 10.37
CA ARG A 154 9.07 7.50 11.29
C ARG A 154 8.54 6.28 10.56
N ILE A 155 9.34 5.77 9.61
CA ILE A 155 9.00 4.59 8.82
C ILE A 155 9.94 3.43 9.20
N GLY A 156 9.37 2.40 9.80
CA GLY A 156 10.03 1.14 10.07
C GLY A 156 9.71 0.06 9.03
N MET A 157 10.41 -1.06 9.11
CA MET A 157 10.15 -2.25 8.31
C MET A 157 10.22 -3.48 9.21
N MET A 158 9.33 -4.45 9.00
CA MET A 158 9.32 -5.72 9.72
C MET A 158 9.03 -6.87 8.77
N GLY A 159 9.37 -8.09 9.17
CA GLY A 159 9.14 -9.24 8.32
C GLY A 159 9.19 -10.56 9.07
N PHE A 160 8.58 -11.57 8.46
CA PHE A 160 8.46 -12.92 9.01
C PHE A 160 9.28 -13.89 8.14
N SER A 161 10.15 -14.71 8.72
CA SER A 161 10.93 -15.72 7.97
C SER A 161 11.66 -15.10 6.75
N ALA A 162 11.37 -15.54 5.52
CA ALA A 162 11.87 -14.94 4.28
C ALA A 162 11.60 -13.43 4.16
N GLY A 163 10.49 -12.93 4.73
CA GLY A 163 10.24 -11.49 4.82
C GLY A 163 11.21 -10.79 5.77
N GLY A 164 11.67 -11.47 6.82
CA GLY A 164 12.74 -10.98 7.69
C GLY A 164 14.10 -10.91 6.98
N GLU A 165 14.39 -11.86 6.07
CA GLU A 165 15.55 -11.78 5.19
C GLU A 165 15.46 -10.55 4.26
N VAL A 166 14.27 -10.25 3.71
CA VAL A 166 14.07 -9.00 2.94
C VAL A 166 14.30 -7.75 3.79
N VAL A 167 13.85 -7.74 5.05
CA VAL A 167 14.15 -6.64 5.98
C VAL A 167 15.65 -6.50 6.21
N ASN A 168 16.35 -7.61 6.46
CA ASN A 168 17.80 -7.59 6.68
C ASN A 168 18.53 -6.94 5.50
N MET A 169 18.20 -7.40 4.29
CA MET A 169 18.76 -6.89 3.05
C MET A 169 18.45 -5.41 2.77
N VAL A 170 17.38 -4.85 3.34
CA VAL A 170 17.03 -3.43 3.14
C VAL A 170 17.63 -2.54 4.23
N ALA A 171 17.74 -3.07 5.45
CA ALA A 171 18.17 -2.31 6.62
C ALA A 171 19.70 -2.25 6.78
N TYR A 172 20.41 -3.29 6.32
CA TYR A 172 21.84 -3.47 6.62
C TYR A 172 22.75 -3.67 5.40
N GLU A 173 22.20 -3.84 4.20
CA GLU A 173 22.95 -4.09 2.95
C GLU A 173 22.67 -3.01 1.88
#